data_AF-A0A810NFE4-F1
#
_entry.id   AF-A0A810NFE4-F1
#
_cell.length_a   1.000
_cell.length_b   1.000
_cell.length_c   1.000
_cell.angle_alpha   90.00
_cell.angle_beta   90.00
_cell.angle_gamma   90.00
#
_symmetry.space_group_name_H-M   'P 1'
#
loop_
_entity.id
_entity.type
_entity.pdbx_description
1 polymer ?
#
loop_
_entity_poly.entity_id
_entity_poly.type
_entity_poly.pdbx_seq_one_letter_code
_entity_poly.pdbx_strand_id
1 'polypeptide(L)'
;MSLNHQLAMFSAESARPSAYDLAGLLIGPGQVVRMGGTARVSVVVEAAWRVHALAAEFTARGLETSWEAAAIEGHFGVRTAYTGMLAPLAEAWLRGAGKRPPAGFALDGARLRLWFAAAGSVDAEGDGAVLRLGANDEHCSAVALRAFTALACVAELGRGPVLRISGRRRVARLHELIGARPSAAPLGAWPGDRPEPEAVPDDEDTTRPERAPRAPRRPSPEAPGQLAVATDWAVDGAGVPGSELTGP
;
A
#
# COMPACT_ATOMS: atom_id res chain seq x y z
N MET A 1 -35.16 10.11 -38.02
CA MET A 1 -35.56 9.04 -37.08
C MET A 1 -34.50 8.96 -36.00
N SER A 2 -34.73 9.65 -34.88
CA SER A 2 -33.82 9.64 -33.73
C SER A 2 -34.17 8.43 -32.88
N LEU A 3 -33.32 7.40 -32.90
CA LEU A 3 -33.40 6.32 -31.93
C LEU A 3 -32.61 6.79 -30.71
N ASN A 4 -33.36 7.28 -29.72
CA ASN A 4 -32.91 7.51 -28.36
C ASN A 4 -32.03 6.34 -27.93
N HIS A 5 -30.72 6.56 -27.85
CA HIS A 5 -29.81 5.68 -27.13
C HIS A 5 -30.20 5.81 -25.66
N GLN A 6 -31.12 4.93 -25.28
CA GLN A 6 -31.68 4.81 -23.96
C GLN A 6 -30.49 4.66 -23.00
N LEU A 7 -30.29 5.71 -22.20
CA LEU A 7 -29.41 5.73 -21.04
C LEU A 7 -29.74 4.50 -20.19
N ALA A 8 -28.96 3.44 -20.40
CA ALA A 8 -28.92 2.31 -19.50
C ALA A 8 -28.46 2.89 -18.17
N MET A 9 -29.42 3.02 -17.27
CA MET A 9 -29.20 3.34 -15.87
C MET A 9 -28.29 2.25 -15.33
N PHE A 10 -26.98 2.49 -15.32
CA PHE A 10 -26.03 1.80 -14.45
C PHE A 10 -26.33 2.24 -13.01
N SER A 11 -27.50 1.82 -12.52
CA SER A 11 -27.73 1.72 -11.10
C SER A 11 -26.69 0.74 -10.57
N ALA A 12 -26.03 1.12 -9.48
CA ALA A 12 -25.01 0.35 -8.78
C ALA A 12 -25.62 -0.90 -8.12
N GLU A 13 -26.21 -1.78 -8.92
CA GLU A 13 -26.70 -3.07 -8.50
C GLU A 13 -25.48 -3.95 -8.29
N SER A 14 -25.24 -4.29 -7.03
CA SER A 14 -24.08 -5.01 -6.55
C SER A 14 -24.01 -6.36 -7.26
N ALA A 15 -23.29 -6.43 -8.38
CA ALA A 15 -23.03 -7.68 -9.07
C ALA A 15 -22.50 -8.68 -8.04
N ARG A 16 -23.19 -9.83 -7.91
CA ARG A 16 -22.85 -10.83 -6.91
C ARG A 16 -21.36 -11.20 -7.07
N PRO A 17 -20.57 -11.21 -5.98
CA PRO A 17 -19.15 -11.55 -6.07
C PRO A 17 -18.94 -12.86 -6.84
N SER A 18 -18.03 -12.82 -7.81
CA SER A 18 -17.77 -13.92 -8.73
C SER A 18 -16.31 -14.33 -8.70
N ALA A 19 -16.04 -15.62 -8.90
CA ALA A 19 -14.67 -16.11 -9.06
C ALA A 19 -13.92 -15.43 -10.22
N TYR A 20 -14.64 -14.93 -11.24
CA TYR A 20 -14.05 -14.18 -12.35
C TYR A 20 -13.54 -12.79 -11.95
N ASP A 21 -13.94 -12.25 -10.79
CA ASP A 21 -13.43 -10.96 -10.31
C ASP A 21 -11.93 -11.04 -9.98
N LEU A 22 -11.39 -12.25 -9.75
CA LEU A 22 -9.96 -12.46 -9.55
C LEU A 22 -9.14 -12.05 -10.78
N ALA A 23 -9.77 -11.80 -11.93
CA ALA A 23 -9.15 -11.09 -13.05
C ALA A 23 -8.54 -9.73 -12.64
N GLY A 24 -9.08 -9.09 -11.60
CA GLY A 24 -8.49 -7.89 -10.97
C GLY A 24 -7.12 -8.14 -10.36
N LEU A 25 -6.92 -9.28 -9.70
CA LEU A 25 -5.60 -9.69 -9.24
C LEU A 25 -4.68 -9.99 -10.43
N LEU A 26 -5.20 -10.63 -11.47
CA LEU A 26 -4.41 -11.02 -12.64
C LEU A 26 -3.99 -9.84 -13.52
N ILE A 27 -4.78 -8.77 -13.64
CA ILE A 27 -4.29 -7.55 -14.30
C ILE A 27 -3.22 -6.86 -13.46
N GLY A 28 -3.28 -7.03 -12.14
CA GLY A 28 -2.32 -6.53 -11.16
C GLY A 28 -1.22 -7.55 -10.82
N PRO A 29 -0.86 -7.69 -9.52
CA PRO A 29 0.31 -8.47 -9.08
C PRO A 29 0.06 -9.98 -9.01
N GLY A 30 -1.18 -10.43 -9.13
CA GLY A 30 -1.58 -11.83 -8.97
C GLY A 30 -1.10 -12.72 -10.11
N GLN A 31 -0.92 -13.99 -9.79
CA GLN A 31 -0.52 -15.06 -10.70
C GLN A 31 -1.58 -16.15 -10.70
N VAL A 32 -1.67 -16.89 -11.81
CA VAL A 32 -2.58 -18.03 -11.94
C VAL A 32 -1.82 -19.24 -12.47
N VAL A 33 -2.09 -20.40 -11.89
CA VAL A 33 -1.52 -21.69 -12.30
C VAL A 33 -2.64 -22.70 -12.50
N ARG A 34 -2.44 -23.66 -13.42
CA ARG A 34 -3.40 -24.75 -13.71
C ARG A 34 -2.83 -26.10 -13.31
N MET A 35 -3.70 -26.99 -12.85
CA MET A 35 -3.38 -28.39 -12.57
C MET A 35 -4.64 -29.25 -12.74
N GLY A 36 -4.58 -30.28 -13.60
CA GLY A 36 -5.64 -31.29 -13.68
C GLY A 36 -7.06 -30.76 -13.87
N GLY A 37 -7.26 -29.76 -14.74
CA GLY A 37 -8.58 -29.13 -14.97
C GLY A 37 -9.03 -28.14 -13.88
N THR A 38 -8.19 -27.90 -12.88
CA THR A 38 -8.38 -26.86 -11.86
C THR A 38 -7.39 -25.73 -12.04
N ALA A 39 -7.65 -24.61 -11.37
CA ALA A 39 -6.68 -23.52 -11.28
C ALA A 39 -6.63 -22.94 -9.86
N ARG A 40 -5.54 -22.23 -9.59
CA ARG A 40 -5.31 -21.48 -8.36
C ARG A 40 -4.79 -20.10 -8.71
N VAL A 41 -5.29 -19.09 -8.01
CA VAL A 41 -4.74 -17.73 -8.04
C VAL A 41 -3.92 -17.49 -6.78
N SER A 42 -2.77 -16.85 -6.93
CA SER A 42 -1.88 -16.48 -5.83
C SER A 42 -1.36 -15.05 -5.98
N VAL A 43 -1.14 -14.36 -4.87
CA VAL A 43 -0.58 -13.02 -4.85
C VAL A 43 0.31 -12.85 -3.62
N VAL A 44 1.41 -12.10 -3.78
CA VAL A 44 2.25 -11.69 -2.65
C VAL A 44 1.87 -10.27 -2.25
N VAL A 45 1.51 -10.11 -0.98
CA VAL A 45 1.05 -8.84 -0.40
C VAL A 45 1.95 -8.41 0.74
N GLU A 46 2.09 -7.09 0.90
CA GLU A 46 2.68 -6.51 2.11
C GLU A 46 1.61 -6.30 3.18
N ALA A 47 2.00 -6.40 4.45
CA ALA A 47 1.15 -6.20 5.63
C ALA A 47 0.01 -7.23 5.83
N ALA A 48 -0.18 -7.62 7.09
CA ALA A 48 -1.14 -8.66 7.47
C ALA A 48 -2.59 -8.29 7.15
N TRP A 49 -2.96 -7.00 7.19
CA TRP A 49 -4.34 -6.58 6.91
C TRP A 49 -4.80 -6.95 5.50
N ARG A 50 -3.88 -6.99 4.51
CA ARG A 50 -4.19 -7.39 3.14
C ARG A 50 -4.54 -8.87 3.05
N VAL A 51 -3.89 -9.71 3.86
CA VAL A 51 -4.22 -11.14 3.97
C VAL A 51 -5.67 -11.30 4.42
N HIS A 52 -6.07 -10.60 5.48
CA HIS A 52 -7.44 -10.65 6.00
C HIS A 52 -8.46 -10.08 5.00
N ALA A 53 -8.15 -8.95 4.35
CA ALA A 53 -9.01 -8.37 3.33
C ALA A 53 -9.22 -9.34 2.16
N LEU A 54 -8.14 -9.92 1.62
CA LEU A 54 -8.24 -10.89 0.51
C LEU A 54 -8.95 -12.19 0.92
N ALA A 55 -8.72 -12.69 2.13
CA ALA A 55 -9.41 -13.87 2.62
C ALA A 55 -10.93 -13.65 2.71
N ALA A 56 -11.37 -12.47 3.17
CA ALA A 56 -12.78 -12.09 3.16
C ALA A 56 -13.35 -11.99 1.73
N GLU A 57 -12.61 -11.37 0.81
CA GLU A 57 -13.00 -11.26 -0.60
C GLU A 57 -13.09 -12.61 -1.32
N PHE A 58 -12.18 -13.54 -1.02
CA PHE A 58 -12.20 -14.90 -1.57
C PHE A 58 -13.35 -15.72 -0.98
N THR A 59 -13.58 -15.62 0.33
CA THR A 59 -14.71 -16.27 1.02
C THR A 59 -16.05 -15.81 0.45
N ALA A 60 -16.21 -14.50 0.19
CA ALA A 60 -17.42 -13.93 -0.43
C ALA A 60 -17.71 -14.50 -1.83
N ARG A 61 -16.71 -15.11 -2.48
CA ARG A 61 -16.78 -15.74 -3.80
C ARG A 61 -16.83 -17.27 -3.73
N GLY A 62 -16.92 -17.84 -2.53
CA GLY A 62 -16.90 -19.29 -2.31
C GLY A 62 -15.53 -19.93 -2.58
N LEU A 63 -14.45 -19.17 -2.40
CA LEU A 63 -13.08 -19.65 -2.62
C LEU A 63 -12.38 -19.86 -1.29
N GLU A 64 -11.99 -21.11 -1.01
CA GLU A 64 -11.11 -21.42 0.11
C GLU A 64 -9.75 -20.75 -0.08
N THR A 65 -9.18 -20.27 1.02
CA THR A 65 -7.95 -19.46 1.02
C THR A 65 -6.94 -20.02 2.00
N SER A 66 -5.67 -19.99 1.61
CA SER A 66 -4.53 -20.23 2.49
C SER A 66 -3.53 -19.10 2.34
N TRP A 67 -2.70 -18.90 3.36
CA TRP A 67 -1.60 -17.96 3.29
C TRP A 67 -0.37 -18.51 4.00
N GLU A 68 0.80 -18.00 3.62
CA GLU A 68 2.08 -18.31 4.25
C GLU A 68 2.97 -17.05 4.28
N ALA A 69 3.92 -16.99 5.22
CA ALA A 69 4.96 -15.97 5.17
C ALA A 69 5.77 -16.14 3.86
N ALA A 70 6.01 -15.04 3.17
CA ALA A 70 6.87 -15.05 1.98
C ALA A 70 8.35 -14.99 2.39
N ALA A 71 9.24 -15.21 1.41
CA ALA A 71 10.69 -15.16 1.65
C ALA A 71 11.18 -13.77 2.10
N ILE A 72 10.45 -12.71 1.74
CA ILE A 72 10.74 -11.35 2.17
C ILE A 72 9.96 -11.09 3.46
N GLU A 73 10.66 -10.66 4.50
CA GLU A 73 10.04 -10.29 5.77
C GLU A 73 8.91 -9.25 5.57
N GLY A 74 7.83 -9.40 6.33
CA GLY A 74 6.64 -8.54 6.23
C GLY A 74 5.77 -8.76 4.99
N HIS A 75 6.11 -9.73 4.13
CA HIS A 75 5.32 -10.12 2.98
C HIS A 75 4.66 -11.50 3.18
N PHE A 76 3.49 -11.68 2.56
CA PHE A 76 2.67 -12.87 2.70
C PHE A 76 2.21 -13.37 1.34
N GLY A 77 2.37 -14.67 1.09
CA GLY A 77 1.79 -15.33 -0.08
C GLY A 77 0.36 -15.76 0.23
N VAL A 78 -0.64 -15.14 -0.41
CA VAL A 78 -2.06 -15.47 -0.29
C VAL A 78 -2.52 -16.21 -1.52
N ARG A 79 -3.23 -17.32 -1.36
CA ARG A 79 -3.64 -18.18 -2.49
C ARG A 79 -4.98 -18.84 -2.25
N THR A 80 -5.74 -19.02 -3.31
CA THR A 80 -6.94 -19.86 -3.29
C THR A 80 -6.55 -21.34 -3.18
N ALA A 81 -7.49 -22.22 -2.82
CA ALA A 81 -7.36 -23.63 -3.15
C ALA A 81 -7.37 -23.83 -4.68
N TYR A 82 -6.91 -25.00 -5.14
CA TYR A 82 -7.15 -25.42 -6.52
C TYR A 82 -8.63 -25.75 -6.69
N THR A 83 -9.28 -25.13 -7.68
CA THR A 83 -10.70 -25.35 -7.96
C THR A 83 -11.02 -25.29 -9.45
N GLY A 84 -12.03 -26.05 -9.87
CA GLY A 84 -12.56 -26.00 -11.23
C GLY A 84 -13.21 -24.65 -11.56
N MET A 85 -13.69 -23.90 -10.56
CA MET A 85 -14.32 -22.58 -10.77
C MET A 85 -13.36 -21.56 -11.41
N LEU A 86 -12.06 -21.70 -11.17
CA LEU A 86 -11.03 -20.80 -11.70
C LEU A 86 -10.42 -21.29 -13.03
N ALA A 87 -10.77 -22.49 -13.50
CA ALA A 87 -10.21 -23.05 -14.72
C ALA A 87 -10.48 -22.18 -15.97
N PRO A 88 -11.71 -21.68 -16.20
CA PRO A 88 -11.97 -20.81 -17.34
C PRO A 88 -11.22 -19.47 -17.25
N LEU A 89 -11.06 -18.94 -16.04
CA LEU A 89 -10.27 -17.73 -15.81
C LEU A 89 -8.81 -17.99 -16.21
N ALA A 90 -8.22 -19.11 -15.78
CA ALA A 90 -6.85 -19.45 -16.12
C ALA A 90 -6.66 -19.69 -17.63
N GLU A 91 -7.63 -20.30 -18.31
CA GLU A 91 -7.59 -20.50 -19.77
C GLU A 91 -7.63 -19.19 -20.56
N ALA A 92 -8.42 -18.22 -20.08
CA ALA A 92 -8.50 -16.90 -20.69
C ALA A 92 -7.19 -16.10 -20.50
N TRP A 93 -6.47 -16.34 -19.41
CA TRP A 93 -5.31 -15.53 -18.99
C TRP A 93 -3.93 -16.14 -19.28
N LEU A 94 -3.82 -17.44 -19.53
CA LEU A 94 -2.51 -18.08 -19.74
C LEU A 94 -2.21 -18.30 -21.23
N ARG A 95 -0.98 -17.97 -21.62
CA ARG A 95 -0.36 -18.34 -22.91
C ARG A 95 0.99 -18.98 -22.61
N GLY A 96 1.04 -20.31 -22.65
CA GLY A 96 2.15 -21.08 -22.07
C GLY A 96 2.23 -20.84 -20.56
N ALA A 97 3.42 -20.52 -20.06
CA ALA A 97 3.64 -20.13 -18.66
C ALA A 97 3.38 -18.64 -18.39
N GLY A 98 3.13 -17.83 -19.43
CA GLY A 98 2.99 -16.38 -19.31
C GLY A 98 1.56 -15.93 -19.09
N LYS A 99 1.37 -14.98 -18.18
CA LYS A 99 0.12 -14.25 -17.99
C LYS A 99 -0.09 -13.25 -19.14
N ARG A 100 -1.28 -13.28 -19.75
CA ARG A 100 -1.70 -12.42 -20.87
C ARG A 100 -3.17 -12.04 -20.67
N PRO A 101 -3.48 -10.75 -20.44
CA PRO A 101 -4.87 -10.31 -20.35
C PRO A 101 -5.64 -10.63 -21.65
N PRO A 102 -6.89 -11.09 -21.57
CA PRO A 102 -7.71 -11.28 -22.76
C PRO A 102 -8.02 -9.93 -23.43
N ALA A 103 -8.17 -9.93 -24.76
CA ALA A 103 -8.37 -8.70 -25.54
C ALA A 103 -9.58 -7.85 -25.06
N GLY A 104 -10.67 -8.53 -24.69
CA GLY A 104 -11.90 -7.93 -24.16
C GLY A 104 -11.90 -7.70 -22.64
N PHE A 105 -10.74 -7.74 -21.97
CA PHE A 105 -10.67 -7.45 -20.55
C PHE A 105 -11.25 -6.07 -20.23
N ALA A 106 -12.18 -6.04 -19.28
CA ALA A 106 -12.75 -4.83 -18.70
C ALA A 106 -12.50 -4.83 -17.20
N LEU A 107 -12.31 -3.64 -16.63
CA LEU A 107 -12.22 -3.46 -15.19
C LEU A 107 -13.59 -3.00 -14.68
N ASP A 108 -13.98 -3.49 -13.52
CA ASP A 108 -15.19 -3.10 -12.79
C ASP A 108 -14.82 -2.86 -11.32
N GLY A 109 -15.79 -2.46 -10.50
CA GLY A 109 -15.56 -2.20 -9.09
C GLY A 109 -15.02 -3.41 -8.32
N ALA A 110 -15.53 -4.61 -8.60
CA ALA A 110 -15.14 -5.84 -7.90
C ALA A 110 -13.69 -6.26 -8.22
N ARG A 111 -13.31 -6.20 -9.50
CA ARG A 111 -11.94 -6.46 -9.96
C ARG A 111 -10.98 -5.40 -9.44
N LEU A 112 -11.37 -4.12 -9.49
CA LEU A 112 -10.54 -3.03 -9.01
C LEU A 112 -10.35 -3.08 -7.49
N ARG A 113 -11.40 -3.46 -6.74
CA ARG A 113 -11.32 -3.66 -5.29
C ARG A 113 -10.31 -4.75 -4.91
N LEU A 114 -10.35 -5.89 -5.60
CA LEU A 114 -9.37 -6.97 -5.38
C LEU A 114 -7.94 -6.51 -5.67
N TRP A 115 -7.74 -5.78 -6.77
CA TRP A 115 -6.42 -5.24 -7.10
C TRP A 115 -5.95 -4.24 -6.03
N PHE A 116 -6.80 -3.30 -5.64
CA PHE A 116 -6.46 -2.31 -4.62
C PHE A 116 -6.18 -2.96 -3.26
N ALA A 117 -6.98 -3.94 -2.85
CA ALA A 117 -6.75 -4.69 -1.61
C ALA A 117 -5.40 -5.42 -1.61
N ALA A 118 -4.92 -5.89 -2.76
CA ALA A 118 -3.65 -6.58 -2.86
C ALA A 118 -2.43 -5.65 -2.99
N ALA A 119 -2.57 -4.51 -3.67
CA ALA A 119 -1.43 -3.73 -4.15
C ALA A 119 -1.69 -2.22 -4.26
N GLY A 120 -2.79 -1.73 -3.69
CA GLY A 120 -3.18 -0.33 -3.70
C GLY A 120 -2.68 0.43 -2.48
N SER A 121 -2.15 1.63 -2.67
CA SER A 121 -1.85 2.58 -1.59
C SER A 121 -2.45 3.94 -1.90
N VAL A 122 -2.65 4.76 -0.87
CA VAL A 122 -3.02 6.17 -1.02
C VAL A 122 -1.91 7.05 -0.44
N ASP A 123 -1.77 8.23 -1.00
CA ASP A 123 -0.87 9.26 -0.49
C ASP A 123 -1.47 9.87 0.80
N ALA A 124 -0.65 10.41 1.69
CA ALA A 124 -1.08 10.89 3.01
C ALA A 124 -2.14 12.01 2.93
N GLU A 125 -2.05 12.83 1.89
CA GLU A 125 -2.95 13.94 1.59
C GLU A 125 -4.30 13.47 1.02
N GLY A 126 -4.41 12.19 0.65
CA GLY A 126 -5.60 11.57 0.08
C GLY A 126 -5.95 12.05 -1.34
N ASP A 127 -5.03 12.75 -2.01
CA ASP A 127 -5.19 13.23 -3.38
C ASP A 127 -4.39 12.43 -4.41
N GLY A 128 -3.68 11.39 -3.98
CA GLY A 128 -3.02 10.42 -4.84
C GLY A 128 -3.29 8.98 -4.42
N ALA A 129 -3.30 8.08 -5.39
CA ALA A 129 -3.34 6.64 -5.17
C ALA A 129 -2.40 5.92 -6.13
N VAL A 130 -1.83 4.80 -5.69
CA VAL A 130 -0.93 3.96 -6.48
C VAL A 130 -1.48 2.54 -6.51
N LEU A 131 -1.46 1.89 -7.67
CA LEU A 131 -1.71 0.45 -7.81
C LEU A 131 -0.49 -0.22 -8.41
N ARG A 132 0.11 -1.14 -7.66
CA ARG A 132 1.26 -1.93 -8.13
C ARG A 132 0.83 -3.02 -9.11
N LEU A 133 1.56 -3.12 -10.23
CA LEU A 133 1.49 -4.20 -11.21
C LEU A 133 2.49 -5.31 -10.83
N GLY A 134 2.41 -6.47 -11.48
CA GLY A 134 3.44 -7.50 -11.34
C GLY A 134 4.75 -7.10 -12.04
N ALA A 135 5.88 -7.56 -11.51
CA ALA A 135 7.22 -7.13 -11.94
C ALA A 135 7.55 -7.48 -13.41
N ASN A 136 6.95 -8.54 -13.96
CA ASN A 136 7.23 -9.05 -15.31
C ASN A 136 5.96 -9.05 -16.21
N ASP A 137 5.05 -8.11 -15.94
CA ASP A 137 3.73 -8.05 -16.57
C ASP A 137 3.60 -6.89 -17.58
N GLU A 138 4.56 -6.71 -18.49
CA GLU A 138 4.52 -5.56 -19.43
C GLU A 138 3.25 -5.57 -20.29
N HIS A 139 2.74 -6.77 -20.60
CA HIS A 139 1.51 -6.99 -21.35
C HIS A 139 0.25 -6.53 -20.61
N CYS A 140 0.33 -6.38 -19.28
CA CYS A 140 -0.79 -5.92 -18.46
C CYS A 140 -0.89 -4.39 -18.43
N SER A 141 0.23 -3.67 -18.50
CA SER A 141 0.29 -2.20 -18.34
C SER A 141 -0.64 -1.44 -19.31
N ALA A 142 -0.54 -1.72 -20.61
CA ALA A 142 -1.37 -1.05 -21.62
C ALA A 142 -2.86 -1.42 -21.52
N VAL A 143 -3.15 -2.68 -21.15
CA VAL A 143 -4.52 -3.15 -20.95
C VAL A 143 -5.14 -2.50 -19.71
N ALA A 144 -4.36 -2.38 -18.64
CA ALA A 144 -4.80 -1.74 -17.40
C ALA A 144 -5.11 -0.26 -17.62
N LEU A 145 -4.22 0.51 -18.28
CA LEU A 145 -4.48 1.91 -18.62
C LEU A 145 -5.76 2.07 -19.42
N ARG A 146 -5.97 1.25 -20.46
CA ARG A 146 -7.21 1.27 -21.26
C ARG A 146 -8.44 0.98 -20.40
N ALA A 147 -8.36 0.01 -19.50
CA ALA A 147 -9.47 -0.37 -18.63
C ALA A 147 -9.81 0.73 -17.61
N PHE A 148 -8.80 1.46 -17.09
CA PHE A 148 -8.98 2.63 -16.24
C PHE A 148 -9.68 3.79 -16.97
N THR A 149 -9.24 4.07 -18.21
CA THR A 149 -9.91 5.07 -19.06
C THR A 149 -11.39 4.75 -19.28
N ALA A 150 -11.74 3.47 -19.47
CA ALA A 150 -13.14 3.03 -19.62
C ALA A 150 -13.98 3.23 -18.35
N LEU A 151 -13.37 3.30 -17.17
CA LEU A 151 -14.02 3.59 -15.88
C LEU A 151 -14.14 5.09 -15.57
N ALA A 152 -13.73 5.97 -16.49
CA ALA A 152 -13.58 7.41 -16.25
C ALA A 152 -12.68 7.72 -15.03
N CYS A 153 -11.74 6.82 -14.72
CA CYS A 153 -10.74 6.98 -13.67
C CYS A 153 -9.37 6.99 -14.35
N VAL A 154 -8.83 8.17 -14.62
CA VAL A 154 -7.55 8.29 -15.34
C VAL A 154 -6.40 7.93 -14.41
N ALA A 155 -5.58 6.98 -14.86
CA ALA A 155 -4.32 6.60 -14.24
C ALA A 155 -3.17 6.78 -15.25
N GLU A 156 -1.97 6.99 -14.73
CA GLU A 156 -0.74 7.14 -15.51
C GLU A 156 0.28 6.08 -15.08
N LEU A 157 1.18 5.67 -15.97
CA LEU A 157 2.28 4.79 -15.56
C LEU A 157 3.30 5.60 -14.75
N GLY A 158 3.61 5.13 -13.54
CA GLY A 158 4.67 5.71 -12.72
C GLY A 158 6.05 5.17 -13.07
N ARG A 159 7.04 5.53 -12.25
CA ARG A 159 8.37 4.89 -12.31
C ARG A 159 8.26 3.47 -11.76
N GLY A 160 8.56 2.48 -12.59
CA GLY A 160 8.40 1.06 -12.26
C GLY A 160 7.01 0.50 -12.64
N PRO A 161 6.70 -0.74 -12.27
CA PRO A 161 5.44 -1.41 -12.61
C PRO A 161 4.31 -0.90 -11.70
N VAL A 162 3.94 0.37 -11.82
CA VAL A 162 2.87 0.99 -11.02
C VAL A 162 1.98 1.90 -11.86
N LEU A 163 0.69 1.93 -11.53
CA LEU A 163 -0.25 2.94 -11.99
C LEU A 163 -0.44 4.00 -10.90
N ARG A 164 -0.42 5.28 -11.29
CA ARG A 164 -0.67 6.42 -10.41
C ARG A 164 -1.96 7.11 -10.80
N ILE A 165 -2.79 7.38 -9.80
CA ILE A 165 -4.04 8.13 -9.93
C ILE A 165 -3.85 9.41 -9.13
N SER A 166 -3.87 10.55 -9.82
CA SER A 166 -3.62 11.86 -9.20
C SER A 166 -4.86 12.74 -9.24
N GLY A 167 -5.10 13.45 -8.15
CA GLY A 167 -6.18 14.40 -7.93
C GLY A 167 -7.31 13.84 -7.07
N ARG A 168 -7.75 14.65 -6.09
CA ARG A 168 -8.84 14.32 -5.14
C ARG A 168 -10.09 13.75 -5.79
N ARG A 169 -10.56 14.34 -6.90
CA ARG A 169 -11.76 13.87 -7.61
C ARG A 169 -11.57 12.46 -8.17
N ARG A 170 -10.37 12.12 -8.65
CA ARG A 170 -10.10 10.79 -9.20
C ARG A 170 -9.95 9.75 -8.10
N VAL A 171 -9.34 10.11 -6.97
CA VAL A 171 -9.28 9.25 -5.77
C VAL A 171 -10.67 9.03 -5.15
N ALA A 172 -11.52 10.07 -5.11
CA ALA A 172 -12.92 9.93 -4.69
C ALA A 172 -13.69 9.00 -5.63
N ARG A 173 -13.49 9.12 -6.96
CA ARG A 173 -14.09 8.19 -7.93
C ARG A 173 -13.58 6.76 -7.75
N LEU A 174 -12.30 6.58 -7.45
CA LEU A 174 -11.73 5.28 -7.11
C LEU A 174 -12.44 4.69 -5.88
N HIS A 175 -12.62 5.48 -4.82
CA HIS A 175 -13.35 5.07 -3.62
C HIS A 175 -14.79 4.62 -3.93
N GLU A 176 -15.53 5.39 -4.74
CA GLU A 176 -16.87 5.01 -5.20
C GLU A 176 -16.88 3.66 -5.93
N LEU A 177 -15.86 3.38 -6.75
CA LEU A 177 -15.76 2.15 -7.53
C LEU A 177 -15.41 0.93 -6.68
N ILE A 178 -14.47 1.07 -5.74
CA ILE A 178 -13.98 -0.05 -4.92
C ILE A 178 -14.78 -0.27 -3.64
N GLY A 179 -15.62 0.70 -3.24
CA GLY A 179 -16.47 0.63 -2.07
C GLY A 179 -15.74 0.78 -0.74
N ALA A 180 -16.46 0.47 0.33
CA ALA A 180 -16.03 0.71 1.71
C ALA A 180 -14.74 -0.03 2.08
N ARG A 181 -13.92 0.59 2.94
CA ARG A 181 -12.69 0.01 3.45
C ARG A 181 -12.96 -1.35 4.13
N PRO A 182 -12.15 -2.39 3.86
CA PRO A 182 -12.17 -3.62 4.66
C PRO A 182 -11.88 -3.33 6.14
N SER A 183 -12.63 -3.92 7.06
CA SER A 183 -12.47 -3.68 8.50
C SER A 183 -11.05 -3.87 9.03
N ALA A 184 -10.30 -4.81 8.45
CA ALA A 184 -8.91 -5.10 8.80
C ALA A 184 -7.91 -4.02 8.35
N ALA A 185 -8.21 -3.24 7.31
CA ALA A 185 -7.29 -2.24 6.77
C ALA A 185 -7.17 -1.06 7.76
N PRO A 186 -5.99 -0.49 8.00
CA PRO A 186 -5.86 0.69 8.87
C PRO A 186 -6.50 1.94 8.23
N LEU A 187 -6.82 2.94 9.06
CA LEU A 187 -7.22 4.26 8.58
C LEU A 187 -6.10 4.87 7.72
N GLY A 188 -6.48 5.56 6.65
CA GLY A 188 -5.49 6.12 5.71
C GLY A 188 -4.86 5.11 4.74
N ALA A 189 -5.18 3.80 4.82
CA ALA A 189 -4.71 2.83 3.83
C ALA A 189 -5.71 2.58 2.68
N TRP A 190 -6.90 3.15 2.77
CA TRP A 190 -7.97 3.00 1.78
C TRP A 190 -8.45 4.37 1.29
N PRO A 191 -8.78 4.53 -0.01
CA PRO A 191 -9.33 5.77 -0.55
C PRO A 191 -10.58 6.20 0.23
N GLY A 192 -10.70 7.50 0.50
CA GLY A 192 -11.85 8.06 1.23
C GLY A 192 -11.68 8.05 2.75
N ASP A 193 -10.80 7.21 3.30
CA ASP A 193 -10.49 7.20 4.72
C ASP A 193 -9.33 8.16 4.98
N ARG A 194 -9.65 9.40 5.35
CA ARG A 194 -8.62 10.25 5.94
C ARG A 194 -8.42 9.81 7.39
N PRO A 195 -7.18 9.63 7.86
CA PRO A 195 -6.96 9.81 9.29
C PRO A 195 -7.46 11.24 9.59
N GLU A 196 -8.32 11.39 10.60
CA GLU A 196 -8.54 12.73 11.15
C GLU A 196 -7.15 13.30 11.44
N PRO A 197 -6.86 14.56 11.08
CA PRO A 197 -5.59 15.16 11.47
C PRO A 197 -5.47 14.93 12.97
N GLU A 198 -4.45 14.19 13.38
CA GLU A 198 -4.16 13.89 14.78
C GLU A 198 -4.31 15.22 15.50
N ALA A 199 -5.35 15.33 16.33
CA ALA A 199 -5.64 16.57 17.02
C ALA A 199 -4.37 16.87 17.80
N VAL A 200 -3.62 17.89 17.34
CA VAL A 200 -2.52 18.43 18.12
C VAL A 200 -3.15 18.69 19.48
N PRO A 201 -2.75 17.97 20.54
CA PRO A 201 -3.33 18.25 21.85
C PRO A 201 -3.15 19.74 22.05
N ASP A 202 -4.27 20.45 22.22
CA ASP A 202 -4.22 21.85 22.61
C ASP A 202 -3.31 21.87 23.82
N ASP A 203 -2.15 22.51 23.66
CA ASP A 203 -1.21 22.77 24.74
C ASP A 203 -1.83 23.89 25.60
N GLU A 204 -3.05 23.63 26.12
CA GLU A 204 -3.65 24.35 27.24
C GLU A 204 -2.91 23.91 28.49
N ASP A 205 -1.78 24.58 28.74
CA ASP A 205 -1.49 25.26 30.01
C ASP A 205 0.03 25.47 30.13
N THR A 206 0.62 26.30 29.26
CA THR A 206 1.81 27.05 29.71
C THR A 206 1.31 28.33 30.36
N THR A 207 0.99 28.16 31.64
CA THR A 207 0.87 29.16 32.70
C THR A 207 1.53 30.49 32.29
N ARG A 208 0.69 31.51 32.05
CA ARG A 208 1.13 32.91 31.96
C ARG A 208 2.00 33.20 33.20
N PRO A 209 3.28 33.56 33.06
CA PRO A 209 4.09 33.83 34.24
C PRO A 209 3.48 35.04 34.94
N GLU A 210 3.06 34.81 36.18
CA GLU A 210 2.59 35.84 37.09
C GLU A 210 3.69 36.91 37.20
N ARG A 211 3.30 38.16 36.93
CA ARG A 211 4.22 39.28 36.87
C ARG A 211 4.74 39.57 38.28
N ALA A 212 5.91 39.01 38.62
CA ALA A 212 6.55 39.22 39.91
C ALA A 212 6.73 40.73 40.21
N PRO A 213 6.46 41.20 41.45
CA PRO A 213 6.66 42.59 41.81
C PRO A 213 8.14 42.97 41.79
N ARG A 214 8.40 44.16 41.25
CA ARG A 214 9.73 44.74 41.00
C ARG A 214 10.52 44.88 42.32
N ALA A 215 11.59 44.12 42.48
CA ALA A 215 12.53 44.29 43.58
C ALA A 215 13.33 45.61 43.44
N PRO A 216 13.67 46.29 44.55
CA PRO A 216 14.44 47.53 44.50
C PRO A 216 15.91 47.29 44.12
N ARG A 217 16.45 48.21 43.32
CA ARG A 217 17.85 48.22 42.84
C ARG A 217 18.84 48.20 44.01
N ARG A 218 19.77 47.25 43.99
CA ARG A 218 21.04 47.33 44.74
C ARG A 218 22.19 47.77 43.82
N PRO A 219 23.11 48.61 44.31
CA PRO A 219 24.26 49.09 43.55
C PRO A 219 25.37 48.04 43.45
N SER A 220 26.11 48.09 42.33
CA SER A 220 27.33 47.32 42.08
C SER A 220 28.43 47.60 43.11
N PRO A 221 29.34 46.64 43.30
CA PRO A 221 30.74 46.99 43.25
C PRO A 221 31.63 46.03 42.45
N GLU A 222 32.83 46.55 42.20
CA GLU A 222 33.90 46.16 41.29
C GLU A 222 34.55 44.78 41.52
N ALA A 223 35.17 44.27 40.46
CA ALA A 223 36.23 43.26 40.51
C ALA A 223 37.50 43.84 41.16
N PRO A 224 38.36 43.02 41.80
CA PRO A 224 39.49 42.47 41.03
C PRO A 224 39.99 41.08 41.53
N GLY A 225 40.90 40.46 40.78
CA GLY A 225 41.93 39.62 41.38
C GLY A 225 42.17 38.26 40.73
N GLN A 226 43.33 38.16 40.09
CA GLN A 226 43.91 37.03 39.36
C GLN A 226 44.84 36.23 40.30
N LEU A 227 45.03 34.90 40.09
CA LEU A 227 46.28 34.11 40.15
C LEU A 227 46.19 32.67 40.73
N ALA A 228 47.19 31.88 40.30
CA ALA A 228 47.63 30.50 40.62
C ALA A 228 46.99 29.40 39.74
N VAL A 229 47.67 28.70 38.81
CA VAL A 229 49.02 28.09 38.71
C VAL A 229 49.28 26.97 39.73
N ALA A 230 49.28 25.71 39.24
CA ALA A 230 50.23 24.61 39.55
C ALA A 230 49.84 23.38 38.69
N THR A 231 50.69 22.93 37.74
CA THR A 231 51.61 21.76 37.79
C THR A 231 50.87 20.42 38.05
N ASP A 232 51.07 19.34 37.28
CA ASP A 232 52.35 18.72 36.98
C ASP A 232 52.29 17.76 35.77
N TRP A 233 53.45 17.54 35.16
CA TRP A 233 53.75 16.65 34.04
C TRP A 233 54.77 15.60 34.51
N ALA A 234 54.89 14.50 33.76
CA ALA A 234 55.93 13.44 33.79
C ALA A 234 55.59 12.15 34.58
N VAL A 235 55.96 10.93 34.16
CA VAL A 235 56.73 10.40 33.01
C VAL A 235 56.69 8.84 33.09
N ASP A 236 56.82 8.20 31.91
CA ASP A 236 57.34 6.87 31.54
C ASP A 236 56.78 5.54 32.07
N GLY A 237 56.73 4.58 31.12
CA GLY A 237 56.70 3.14 31.42
C GLY A 237 56.46 2.21 30.23
N ALA A 238 57.39 2.19 29.28
CA ALA A 238 57.68 1.22 28.22
C ALA A 238 56.94 -0.15 28.13
N GLY A 239 56.68 -0.60 26.89
CA GLY A 239 56.54 -2.02 26.54
C GLY A 239 55.88 -2.30 25.19
N VAL A 240 56.70 -2.53 24.15
CA VAL A 240 56.30 -2.87 22.75
C VAL A 240 56.22 -4.42 22.56
N PRO A 241 55.99 -4.98 21.34
CA PRO A 241 54.76 -5.64 20.90
C PRO A 241 54.89 -7.18 20.72
N GLY A 242 53.76 -7.87 20.46
CA GLY A 242 53.76 -9.31 20.16
C GLY A 242 52.68 -9.68 19.14
N SER A 243 53.14 -10.32 18.07
CA SER A 243 52.52 -10.66 16.78
C SER A 243 51.21 -11.48 16.74
N GLU A 244 50.56 -11.33 15.57
CA GLU A 244 49.90 -12.34 14.72
C GLU A 244 49.44 -13.67 15.34
N LEU A 245 48.18 -14.05 15.08
CA LEU A 245 47.90 -15.40 14.60
C LEU A 245 46.58 -15.50 13.81
N THR A 246 46.69 -16.31 12.75
CA THR A 246 45.78 -16.55 11.63
C THR A 246 44.78 -17.67 11.91
N GLY A 247 43.54 -17.51 11.42
CA GLY A 247 42.65 -18.58 10.92
C GLY A 247 42.02 -19.55 11.94
N PRO A 248 41.15 -20.48 11.50
CA PRO A 248 40.71 -20.80 10.12
C PRO A 248 39.39 -20.15 9.68
#